data_AF-A0A9I3GIM7-F1
#
_entry.id   AF-A0A9I3GIM7-F1
#
_cell.length_a   1.000
_cell.length_b   1.000
_cell.length_c   1.000
_cell.angle_alpha   90.00
_cell.angle_beta   90.00
_cell.angle_gamma   90.00
#
_symmetry.space_group_name_H-M   'P 1'
#
loop_
_entity.id
_entity.type
_entity.pdbx_description
1 polymer ?
#
loop_
_entity_poly.entity_id
_entity_poly.type
_entity_poly.pdbx_seq_one_letter_code
_entity_poly.pdbx_strand_id
1 'polypeptide(L)'
;MVLFNCRWIQLSVVLVTLYLAFDDGCFALDISKCTLDTEFYLLFACARDLEVPDDLIALYSLGIFPDDQKTSCVYRCLGMQLGIYDDVNGLDVDKQYERLKESLSVDESTYKRGVKNCIRNILRGRTLNDCERAYLIMTNCQGDTITNTLGQQLNEIKICD
;
A
#
# COMPACT_ATOMS: atom_id res chain seq x y z
N MET A 1 42.53 21.37 22.98
CA MET A 1 41.77 22.58 22.61
C MET A 1 42.60 23.34 21.58
N VAL A 2 42.28 23.17 20.29
CA VAL A 2 42.85 23.98 19.21
C VAL A 2 41.68 24.32 18.28
N LEU A 3 41.32 25.59 18.30
CA LEU A 3 40.29 26.20 17.47
C LEU A 3 40.75 26.18 16.01
N PHE A 4 40.07 25.42 15.15
CA PHE A 4 40.23 25.55 13.71
C PHE A 4 39.24 26.57 13.14
N ASN A 5 39.82 27.51 12.38
CA ASN A 5 39.26 28.77 11.92
C ASN A 5 38.11 28.57 10.90
N CYS A 6 36.90 28.98 11.28
CA CYS A 6 35.65 28.83 10.51
C CYS A 6 35.49 29.91 9.41
N ARG A 7 36.46 30.06 8.52
CA ARG A 7 36.39 31.08 7.43
C ARG A 7 36.62 30.53 6.02
N TRP A 8 37.19 29.33 5.88
CA TRP A 8 37.41 28.68 4.59
C TRP A 8 36.31 27.67 4.20
N ILE A 9 35.53 27.18 5.17
CA ILE A 9 34.37 26.30 4.94
C ILE A 9 33.21 27.07 4.29
N GLN A 10 33.09 28.37 4.59
CA GLN A 10 31.99 29.22 4.09
C GLN A 10 32.01 29.35 2.55
N LEU A 11 33.17 29.40 1.90
CA LEU A 11 33.26 29.50 0.44
C LEU A 11 32.89 28.18 -0.26
N SER A 12 33.26 27.03 0.33
CA SER A 12 32.89 25.71 -0.16
C SER A 12 31.39 25.44 -0.02
N VAL A 13 30.79 25.87 1.10
CA VAL A 13 29.35 25.76 1.32
C VAL A 13 28.59 26.64 0.33
N VAL A 14 29.04 27.87 0.06
CA VAL A 14 28.38 28.75 -0.92
C VAL A 14 28.42 28.15 -2.32
N LEU A 15 29.55 27.57 -2.76
CA LEU A 15 29.64 26.90 -4.06
C LEU A 15 28.82 25.61 -4.12
N VAL A 16 28.76 24.82 -3.05
CA VAL A 16 27.90 23.62 -2.98
C VAL A 16 26.42 24.02 -2.94
N THR A 17 26.03 25.06 -2.21
CA THR A 17 24.66 25.59 -2.23
C THR A 17 24.31 26.22 -3.58
N LEU A 18 25.28 26.79 -4.30
CA LEU A 18 25.05 27.31 -5.65
C LEU A 18 24.95 26.17 -6.68
N TYR A 19 25.67 25.05 -6.49
CA TYR A 19 25.51 23.82 -7.27
C TYR A 19 24.20 23.07 -6.95
N LEU A 20 23.75 23.08 -5.69
CA LEU A 20 22.47 22.49 -5.26
C LEU A 20 21.27 23.42 -5.51
N ALA A 21 21.49 24.69 -5.83
CA ALA A 21 20.45 25.63 -6.28
C ALA A 21 20.09 25.44 -7.77
N PHE A 22 20.68 24.43 -8.43
CA PHE A 22 20.28 23.95 -9.75
C PHE A 22 19.82 22.50 -9.65
N ASP A 23 18.81 22.25 -8.83
CA ASP A 23 17.84 21.21 -9.11
C ASP A 23 16.49 21.84 -8.82
N ASP A 24 15.61 21.93 -9.82
CA ASP A 24 14.20 22.34 -9.67
C ASP A 24 13.42 21.23 -8.91
N GLY A 25 14.00 20.77 -7.80
CA GLY A 25 13.57 19.67 -6.97
C GLY A 25 12.73 20.20 -5.83
N CYS A 26 11.43 20.32 -6.07
CA CYS A 26 10.44 20.58 -5.03
C CYS A 26 10.48 19.50 -3.93
N PHE A 27 10.94 19.87 -2.73
CA PHE A 27 11.03 18.99 -1.55
C PHE A 27 10.03 19.32 -0.44
N ALA A 28 9.13 20.29 -0.65
CA ALA A 28 8.11 20.63 0.34
C ALA A 28 6.92 19.65 0.23
N LEU A 29 6.63 18.93 1.32
CA LEU A 29 5.54 17.96 1.44
C LEU A 29 4.54 18.41 2.51
N ASP A 30 3.25 18.37 2.20
CA ASP A 30 2.17 18.63 3.16
C ASP A 30 1.69 17.33 3.84
N ILE A 31 2.34 16.95 4.93
CA ILE A 31 2.02 15.71 5.68
C ILE A 31 0.62 15.81 6.32
N SER A 32 0.04 17.00 6.47
CA SER A 32 -1.34 17.14 6.99
C SER A 32 -2.41 16.57 6.05
N LYS A 33 -2.04 16.39 4.77
CA LYS A 33 -2.88 15.73 3.75
C LYS A 33 -2.72 14.21 3.73
N CYS A 34 -1.72 13.66 4.42
CA CYS A 34 -1.59 12.22 4.59
C CYS A 34 -2.69 11.72 5.50
N THR A 35 -3.69 11.04 4.92
CA THR A 35 -4.66 10.26 5.68
C THR A 35 -4.23 8.81 5.63
N LEU A 36 -4.18 8.13 6.77
CA LEU A 36 -4.13 6.68 6.75
C LEU A 36 -5.48 6.21 6.20
N ASP A 37 -5.44 5.43 5.13
CA ASP A 37 -6.66 4.81 4.63
C ASP A 37 -7.22 3.83 5.69
N THR A 38 -8.53 3.61 5.63
CA THR A 38 -9.21 2.69 6.57
C THR A 38 -8.65 1.27 6.46
N GLU A 39 -8.12 0.89 5.28
CA GLU A 39 -7.55 -0.43 5.04
C GLU A 39 -6.26 -0.64 5.85
N PHE A 40 -5.40 0.37 5.91
CA PHE A 40 -4.16 0.39 6.66
C PHE A 40 -4.43 0.28 8.15
N TYR A 41 -5.38 1.06 8.69
CA TYR A 41 -5.77 0.95 10.10
C TYR A 41 -6.28 -0.46 10.44
N LEU A 42 -7.13 -1.04 9.59
CA LEU A 42 -7.67 -2.38 9.81
C LEU A 42 -6.63 -3.48 9.63
N LEU A 43 -5.70 -3.31 8.69
CA LEU A 43 -4.58 -4.23 8.46
C LEU A 43 -3.73 -4.37 9.73
N PHE A 44 -3.31 -3.26 10.33
CA PHE A 44 -2.51 -3.29 11.55
C PHE A 44 -3.32 -3.69 12.79
N ALA A 45 -4.63 -3.40 12.82
CA ALA A 45 -5.51 -3.95 13.86
C ALA A 45 -5.58 -5.48 13.77
N CYS A 46 -5.75 -6.04 12.57
CA CYS A 46 -5.71 -7.48 12.34
C CYS A 46 -4.35 -8.10 12.68
N ALA A 47 -3.25 -7.42 12.33
CA ALA A 47 -1.91 -7.89 12.65
C ALA A 47 -1.66 -7.95 14.17
N ARG A 48 -2.14 -6.95 14.91
CA ARG A 48 -2.11 -6.95 16.38
C ARG A 48 -2.95 -8.09 16.95
N ASP A 49 -4.19 -8.24 16.50
CA ASP A 49 -5.12 -9.24 17.04
C ASP A 49 -4.66 -10.67 16.75
N LEU A 50 -3.88 -10.87 15.67
CA LEU A 50 -3.26 -12.14 15.31
C LEU A 50 -1.87 -12.35 15.91
N GLU A 51 -1.37 -11.42 16.73
CA GLU A 51 -0.03 -11.46 17.34
C GLU A 51 1.05 -11.71 16.27
N VAL A 52 1.05 -10.88 15.23
CA VAL A 52 2.09 -10.89 14.19
C VAL A 52 3.41 -10.38 14.79
N PRO A 53 4.54 -11.07 14.55
CA PRO A 53 5.83 -10.66 15.10
C PRO A 53 6.35 -9.35 14.49
N ASP A 54 7.15 -8.62 15.27
CA ASP A 54 7.60 -7.26 14.94
C ASP A 54 8.38 -7.17 13.62
N ASP A 55 9.08 -8.24 13.22
CA ASP A 55 9.80 -8.32 11.95
C ASP A 55 8.85 -8.29 10.75
N LEU A 56 7.72 -9.01 10.82
CA LEU A 56 6.67 -8.94 9.81
C LEU A 56 5.94 -7.59 9.84
N ILE A 57 5.69 -7.03 11.02
CA ILE A 57 5.11 -5.68 11.16
C ILE A 57 5.98 -4.63 10.46
N ALA A 58 7.30 -4.73 10.62
CA ALA A 58 8.24 -3.86 9.92
C ALA A 58 8.11 -3.98 8.39
N LEU A 59 7.98 -5.20 7.85
CA LEU A 59 7.73 -5.42 6.42
C LEU A 59 6.39 -4.81 5.97
N TYR A 60 5.31 -4.98 6.74
CA TYR A 60 3.99 -4.44 6.40
C TYR A 60 4.02 -2.91 6.32
N SER A 61 4.76 -2.25 7.21
CA SER A 61 4.93 -0.79 7.18
C SER A 61 5.64 -0.28 5.92
N LEU A 62 6.37 -1.17 5.22
CA LEU A 62 7.04 -0.90 3.95
C LEU A 62 6.20 -1.35 2.75
N GLY A 63 4.96 -1.83 2.97
CA GLY A 63 4.10 -2.39 1.93
C GLY A 63 4.58 -3.76 1.42
N ILE A 64 5.43 -4.45 2.17
CA ILE A 64 5.96 -5.77 1.82
C ILE A 64 5.15 -6.83 2.58
N PHE A 65 4.44 -7.67 1.85
CA PHE A 65 3.54 -8.69 2.39
C PHE A 65 3.99 -10.08 1.96
N PRO A 66 4.90 -10.73 2.72
CA PRO A 66 5.42 -12.05 2.37
C PRO A 66 4.32 -13.13 2.31
N ASP A 67 4.56 -14.16 1.49
CA ASP A 67 3.67 -15.32 1.36
C ASP A 67 3.93 -16.31 2.51
N ASP A 68 3.51 -15.92 3.71
CA ASP A 68 3.55 -16.74 4.91
C ASP A 68 2.17 -16.84 5.59
N GLN A 69 2.03 -17.78 6.52
CA GLN A 69 0.75 -18.07 7.16
C GLN A 69 0.20 -16.89 7.98
N LYS A 70 1.04 -16.13 8.68
CA LYS A 70 0.60 -14.99 9.51
C LYS A 70 0.12 -13.87 8.60
N THR A 71 0.91 -13.50 7.59
CA THR A 71 0.50 -12.51 6.58
C THR A 71 -0.78 -12.93 5.88
N SER A 72 -0.90 -14.21 5.52
CA SER A 72 -2.10 -14.72 4.88
C SER A 72 -3.35 -14.54 5.76
N CYS A 73 -3.24 -14.81 7.05
CA CYS A 73 -4.36 -14.66 7.98
C CYS A 73 -4.68 -13.18 8.27
N VAL A 74 -3.69 -12.28 8.22
CA VAL A 74 -3.94 -10.83 8.31
C VAL A 74 -4.83 -10.37 7.16
N TYR A 75 -4.55 -10.82 5.93
CA TYR A 75 -5.41 -10.50 4.79
C TYR A 75 -6.82 -11.08 4.93
N ARG A 76 -6.96 -12.34 5.39
CA ARG A 76 -8.29 -12.90 5.72
C ARG A 76 -9.05 -12.02 6.71
N CYS A 77 -8.41 -11.62 7.81
CA CYS A 77 -9.01 -10.73 8.80
C CYS A 77 -9.39 -9.38 8.18
N LEU A 78 -8.51 -8.77 7.38
CA LEU A 78 -8.75 -7.50 6.72
C LEU A 78 -10.01 -7.57 5.84
N GLY A 79 -10.11 -8.60 4.99
CA GLY A 79 -11.29 -8.80 4.14
C GLY A 79 -12.60 -8.98 4.94
N MET A 80 -12.54 -9.67 6.07
CA MET A 80 -13.68 -9.83 6.98
C MET A 80 -14.07 -8.51 7.65
N GLN A 81 -13.10 -7.75 8.17
CA GLN A 81 -13.35 -6.44 8.81
C GLN A 81 -13.93 -5.43 7.82
N LEU A 82 -13.50 -5.50 6.57
CA LEU A 82 -14.04 -4.69 5.47
C LEU A 82 -15.41 -5.17 4.98
N GLY A 83 -15.90 -6.32 5.44
CA GLY A 83 -17.19 -6.90 5.07
C GLY A 83 -17.27 -7.39 3.61
N ILE A 84 -16.12 -7.56 2.95
CA ILE A 84 -15.98 -7.97 1.55
C ILE A 84 -15.59 -9.43 1.39
N TYR A 85 -15.24 -10.13 2.47
CA TYR A 85 -14.76 -11.50 2.41
C TYR A 85 -15.39 -12.34 3.52
N ASP A 86 -15.77 -13.57 3.18
CA ASP A 86 -16.10 -14.62 4.15
C ASP A 86 -15.60 -15.99 3.68
N ASP A 87 -15.45 -16.95 4.60
CA ASP A 87 -14.84 -18.24 4.27
C ASP A 87 -15.76 -19.15 3.42
N VAL A 88 -17.06 -18.86 3.35
CA VAL A 88 -18.04 -19.67 2.63
C VAL A 88 -18.14 -19.21 1.18
N ASN A 89 -18.32 -17.91 0.96
CA ASN A 89 -18.56 -17.31 -0.35
C ASN A 89 -17.29 -16.72 -0.99
N GLY A 90 -16.22 -16.52 -0.21
CA GLY A 90 -15.00 -15.86 -0.66
C GLY A 90 -15.19 -14.34 -0.77
N LEU A 91 -14.55 -13.73 -1.77
CA LEU A 91 -14.64 -12.29 -2.01
C LEU A 91 -15.99 -11.91 -2.64
N ASP A 92 -16.70 -11.01 -1.97
CA ASP A 92 -17.86 -10.29 -2.49
C ASP A 92 -17.38 -9.21 -3.47
N VAL A 93 -17.37 -9.58 -4.75
CA VAL A 93 -16.88 -8.72 -5.84
C VAL A 93 -17.74 -7.47 -6.01
N ASP A 94 -19.02 -7.50 -5.64
CA ASP A 94 -19.91 -6.35 -5.74
C ASP A 94 -19.58 -5.31 -4.67
N LYS A 95 -19.43 -5.74 -3.41
CA LYS A 95 -18.97 -4.83 -2.34
C LYS A 95 -17.56 -4.32 -2.58
N GLN A 96 -16.66 -5.15 -3.10
CA GLN A 96 -15.30 -4.69 -3.40
C GLN A 96 -15.29 -3.63 -4.51
N TYR A 97 -16.15 -3.78 -5.52
CA TYR A 97 -16.32 -2.74 -6.54
C TYR A 97 -16.82 -1.43 -5.92
N GLU A 98 -17.87 -1.46 -5.09
CA GLU A 98 -18.42 -0.25 -4.46
C GLU A 98 -17.38 0.53 -3.65
N ARG A 99 -16.44 -0.18 -3.01
CA ARG A 99 -15.34 0.44 -2.24
C ARG A 99 -14.30 1.10 -3.12
N LEU A 100 -14.05 0.57 -4.32
CA LEU A 100 -12.97 1.01 -5.20
C LEU A 100 -13.42 1.86 -6.38
N LYS A 101 -14.73 1.94 -6.67
CA LYS A 101 -15.26 2.48 -7.93
C LYS A 101 -14.75 3.88 -8.31
N GLU A 102 -14.47 4.74 -7.34
CA GLU A 102 -13.93 6.09 -7.57
C GLU A 102 -12.45 6.08 -8.00
N SER A 103 -11.72 4.99 -7.71
CA SER A 103 -10.30 4.80 -8.02
C SER A 103 -10.07 3.85 -9.21
N LEU A 104 -11.14 3.30 -9.81
CA LEU A 104 -11.01 2.38 -10.94
C LEU A 104 -10.98 3.14 -12.28
N SER A 105 -10.09 2.73 -13.19
CA SER A 105 -9.98 3.29 -14.54
C SER A 105 -10.84 2.55 -15.58
N VAL A 106 -11.57 1.51 -15.16
CA VAL A 106 -12.40 0.66 -16.01
C VAL A 106 -13.83 0.63 -15.51
N ASP A 107 -14.78 0.33 -16.39
CA ASP A 107 -16.18 0.20 -16.01
C ASP A 107 -16.43 -0.99 -15.09
N GLU A 108 -17.56 -0.95 -14.37
CA GLU A 108 -18.00 -1.98 -13.44
C GLU A 108 -17.97 -3.39 -14.06
N SER A 109 -18.49 -3.55 -15.27
CA SER A 109 -18.64 -4.86 -15.89
C SER A 109 -17.28 -5.46 -16.24
N THR A 110 -16.34 -4.63 -16.68
CA THR A 110 -14.96 -5.01 -16.98
C THR A 110 -14.22 -5.38 -15.70
N TYR A 111 -14.31 -4.56 -14.65
CA TYR A 111 -13.69 -4.83 -13.35
C TYR A 111 -14.19 -6.15 -12.76
N LYS A 112 -15.51 -6.28 -12.57
CA LYS A 112 -16.11 -7.46 -11.92
C LYS A 112 -15.81 -8.75 -12.68
N ARG A 113 -15.79 -8.70 -14.02
CA ARG A 113 -15.40 -9.84 -14.86
C ARG A 113 -13.92 -10.21 -14.68
N GLY A 114 -13.04 -9.21 -14.66
CA GLY A 114 -11.60 -9.39 -14.43
C GLY A 114 -11.32 -10.08 -13.11
N VAL A 115 -11.86 -9.55 -12.01
CA VAL A 115 -11.70 -10.11 -10.65
C VAL A 115 -12.21 -11.55 -10.59
N LYS A 116 -13.43 -11.83 -11.07
CA LYS A 116 -14.02 -13.18 -11.07
C LYS A 116 -13.17 -14.19 -11.88
N ASN A 117 -12.62 -13.77 -13.01
CA ASN A 117 -11.75 -14.61 -13.82
C ASN A 117 -10.41 -14.88 -13.14
N CYS A 118 -9.80 -13.85 -12.53
CA CYS A 118 -8.57 -14.03 -11.75
C CYS A 118 -8.77 -15.02 -10.60
N ILE A 119 -9.83 -14.86 -9.79
CA ILE A 119 -10.14 -15.75 -8.66
C ILE A 119 -10.25 -17.19 -9.14
N ARG A 120 -10.99 -17.43 -10.23
CA ARG A 120 -11.13 -18.78 -10.79
C ARG A 120 -9.77 -19.37 -11.20
N ASN A 121 -8.90 -18.56 -11.79
CA ASN A 121 -7.60 -19.01 -12.26
C ASN A 121 -6.61 -19.26 -11.12
N ILE A 122 -6.50 -18.35 -10.15
CA ILE A 122 -5.52 -18.42 -9.07
C ILE A 122 -5.81 -19.56 -8.08
N LEU A 123 -7.08 -19.94 -7.93
CA LEU A 123 -7.51 -21.04 -7.05
C LEU A 123 -7.52 -22.40 -7.74
N ARG A 124 -7.42 -22.45 -9.07
CA ARG A 124 -7.62 -23.68 -9.84
C ARG A 124 -6.62 -24.76 -9.44
N GLY A 125 -7.15 -25.90 -8.96
CA GLY A 125 -6.34 -27.08 -8.63
C GLY A 125 -5.46 -26.94 -7.40
N ARG A 126 -5.64 -25.87 -6.60
CA ARG A 126 -4.89 -25.65 -5.36
C ARG A 126 -5.69 -26.15 -4.16
N THR A 127 -4.99 -26.75 -3.21
CA THR A 127 -5.53 -27.02 -1.87
C THR A 127 -4.96 -25.96 -0.95
N LEU A 128 -5.82 -25.06 -0.48
CA LEU A 128 -5.45 -23.87 0.28
C LEU A 128 -6.25 -23.85 1.57
N ASN A 129 -5.65 -23.41 2.67
CA ASN A 129 -6.40 -23.05 3.86
C ASN A 129 -7.12 -21.71 3.67
N ASP A 130 -8.01 -21.36 4.60
CA ASP A 130 -8.83 -20.15 4.48
C ASP A 130 -7.99 -18.88 4.40
N CYS A 131 -6.89 -18.82 5.14
CA CYS A 131 -5.98 -17.67 5.12
C CYS A 131 -5.28 -17.54 3.77
N GLU A 132 -4.66 -18.62 3.28
CA GLU A 132 -3.95 -18.63 1.99
C GLU A 132 -4.90 -18.27 0.83
N ARG A 133 -6.13 -18.80 0.85
CA ARG A 133 -7.15 -18.48 -0.14
C ARG A 133 -7.48 -16.99 -0.15
N ALA A 134 -7.71 -16.40 1.03
CA ALA A 134 -8.01 -14.97 1.14
C ALA A 134 -6.85 -14.10 0.66
N TYR A 135 -5.63 -14.43 1.11
CA TYR A 135 -4.39 -13.76 0.72
C TYR A 135 -4.21 -13.72 -0.79
N LEU A 136 -4.25 -14.88 -1.44
CA LEU A 136 -4.05 -14.98 -2.89
C LEU A 136 -5.07 -14.16 -3.67
N ILE A 137 -6.34 -14.20 -3.27
CA ILE A 137 -7.39 -13.41 -3.92
C ILE A 137 -7.09 -11.91 -3.78
N MET A 138 -6.81 -11.44 -2.55
CA MET A 138 -6.66 -10.01 -2.28
C MET A 138 -5.37 -9.42 -2.85
N THR A 139 -4.28 -10.18 -2.92
CA THR A 139 -3.00 -9.67 -3.44
C THR A 139 -2.85 -9.81 -4.95
N ASN A 140 -3.58 -10.74 -5.60
CA ASN A 140 -3.40 -11.02 -7.03
C ASN A 140 -4.57 -10.57 -7.91
N CYS A 141 -5.78 -10.43 -7.36
CA CYS A 141 -6.99 -10.24 -8.18
C CYS A 141 -7.57 -8.83 -8.18
N GLN A 142 -6.93 -7.87 -7.52
CA GLN A 142 -7.33 -6.46 -7.54
C GLN A 142 -6.91 -5.73 -8.84
N GLY A 143 -5.93 -6.28 -9.58
CA GLY A 143 -5.41 -5.73 -10.85
C GLY A 143 -4.48 -4.51 -10.70
N ASP A 144 -3.86 -4.05 -11.80
CA ASP A 144 -3.01 -2.85 -11.86
C ASP A 144 -3.81 -1.52 -11.73
N THR A 145 -5.10 -1.62 -11.43
CA THR A 145 -6.01 -0.48 -11.41
C THR A 145 -5.83 0.36 -10.14
N ILE A 146 -5.39 -0.27 -9.03
CA ILE A 146 -5.10 0.42 -7.75
C ILE A 146 -3.71 1.06 -7.77
N THR A 147 -2.74 0.53 -8.53
CA THR A 147 -1.34 0.97 -8.51
C THR A 147 -1.08 2.38 -9.06
N ASN A 148 -2.08 3.08 -9.59
CA ASN A 148 -1.97 4.48 -10.02
C ASN A 148 -2.23 5.51 -8.90
N THR A 149 -2.77 5.13 -7.74
CA THR A 149 -3.09 6.10 -6.68
C THR A 149 -1.88 6.63 -5.93
N LEU A 150 -0.80 5.86 -5.75
CA LEU A 150 0.37 6.33 -5.00
C LEU A 150 1.08 7.49 -5.73
N GLY A 151 1.23 7.41 -7.06
CA GLY A 151 1.80 8.49 -7.86
C GLY A 151 0.92 9.73 -7.91
N GLN A 152 -0.41 9.54 -7.88
CA GLN A 152 -1.38 10.64 -7.84
C GLN A 152 -1.42 11.32 -6.47
N GLN A 153 -1.40 10.56 -5.37
CA GLN A 153 -1.31 11.06 -4.00
C GLN A 153 0.01 11.80 -3.74
N LEU A 154 1.12 11.30 -4.27
CA LEU A 154 2.43 11.98 -4.21
C LEU A 154 2.38 13.37 -4.85
N ASN A 155 1.65 13.55 -5.95
CA ASN A 155 1.48 14.85 -6.61
C ASN A 155 0.60 15.80 -5.79
N GLU A 156 -0.37 15.31 -5.03
CA GLU A 156 -1.26 16.13 -4.18
C GLU A 156 -0.60 16.58 -2.87
N ILE A 157 0.36 15.80 -2.37
CA ILE A 157 1.18 16.11 -1.19
C ILE A 157 2.33 17.06 -1.56
N LYS A 158 2.78 17.03 -2.81
CA LYS A 158 3.83 17.91 -3.33
C LYS A 158 3.35 19.37 -3.28
N ILE A 159 4.08 20.21 -2.55
CA ILE A 159 3.87 21.66 -2.56
C ILE A 159 4.86 22.23 -3.58
N CYS A 160 4.51 22.16 -4.86
CA CYS A 160 5.25 22.85 -5.92
C CYS A 160 4.30 23.79 -6.63
N ASP A 161 4.69 25.07 -6.72
CA ASP A 161 4.04 26.06 -7.58
C ASP A 161 4.57 25.95 -9.02
#